data_AF-A0A3S0XK23-F1
#
_entry.id   AF-A0A3S0XK23-F1
#
_cell.length_a   1.000
_cell.length_b   1.000
_cell.length_c   1.000
_cell.angle_alpha   90.00
_cell.angle_beta   90.00
_cell.angle_gamma   90.00
#
_symmetry.space_group_name_H-M   'P 1'
#
loop_
_entity.id
_entity.type
_entity.pdbx_description
1 polymer ?
#
loop_
_entity_poly.entity_id
_entity_poly.type
_entity_poly.pdbx_seq_one_letter_code
_entity_poly.pdbx_strand_id
1 'polypeptide(L)'
;MILVKTEAGHQALKDRSIPLSPRQRSAFILFDGKRSVDDVLAAGMGIVREDIDQMVGLGVLEPVAGSATAPAEAAAAAAAPAQGSSGRSRQQRYKDAYPIATQLTGSLGLKGFRLNLQVEGTTSYEDLLALAPKIRAAVGPEKAAALDKALND
;
A
#
# COMPACT_ATOMS: atom_id res chain seq x y z
N MET A 1 10.48 -16.12 4.16
CA MET A 1 10.06 -14.80 3.62
C MET A 1 8.55 -14.73 3.58
N ILE A 2 7.93 -13.63 4.01
CA ILE A 2 6.47 -13.44 3.98
C ILE A 2 6.15 -12.43 2.88
N LEU A 3 5.22 -12.79 2.00
CA LEU A 3 4.75 -11.94 0.91
C LEU A 3 3.31 -11.50 1.19
N VAL A 4 3.02 -10.24 0.88
CA VAL A 4 1.68 -9.66 0.90
C VAL A 4 1.25 -9.26 -0.49
N LYS A 5 -0.07 -9.26 -0.70
CA LYS A 5 -0.68 -8.82 -1.94
C LYS A 5 -0.62 -7.31 -2.06
N THR A 6 -0.12 -6.83 -3.18
CA THR A 6 -0.15 -5.41 -3.50
C THR A 6 -1.51 -4.99 -4.02
N GLU A 7 -1.81 -3.69 -3.98
CA GLU A 7 -2.99 -3.10 -4.66
C GLU A 7 -3.03 -3.48 -6.15
N ALA A 8 -1.88 -3.43 -6.83
CA ALA A 8 -1.76 -3.83 -8.23
C ALA A 8 -2.12 -5.31 -8.44
N GLY A 9 -1.73 -6.20 -7.52
CA GLY A 9 -2.13 -7.61 -7.55
C GLY A 9 -3.64 -7.82 -7.36
N HIS A 10 -4.28 -7.04 -6.49
CA HIS A 10 -5.73 -7.12 -6.29
C HIS A 10 -6.50 -6.64 -7.51
N GLN A 11 -6.01 -5.58 -8.18
CA GLN A 11 -6.61 -5.09 -9.41
C GLN A 11 -6.41 -6.09 -10.55
N ALA A 12 -5.19 -6.60 -10.74
CA ALA A 12 -4.89 -7.65 -11.72
C ALA A 12 -5.74 -8.92 -11.59
N LEU A 13 -6.19 -9.24 -10.37
CA LEU A 13 -7.10 -10.36 -10.15
C LEU A 13 -8.52 -10.04 -10.63
N LYS A 14 -8.97 -8.79 -10.49
CA LYS A 14 -10.32 -8.32 -10.85
C LYS A 14 -10.46 -8.00 -12.34
N ASP A 15 -9.55 -7.22 -12.89
CA ASP A 15 -9.62 -6.69 -14.27
C ASP A 15 -8.82 -7.51 -15.28
N ARG A 16 -8.01 -8.48 -14.81
CA ARG A 16 -7.07 -9.26 -15.62
C ARG A 16 -6.03 -8.42 -16.36
N SER A 17 -5.73 -7.23 -15.87
CA SER A 17 -4.72 -6.30 -16.42
C SER A 17 -3.33 -6.92 -16.49
N ILE A 18 -3.00 -7.81 -15.55
CA ILE A 18 -1.75 -8.59 -15.56
C ILE A 18 -2.08 -10.05 -15.92
N PRO A 19 -1.40 -10.63 -16.94
CA PRO A 19 -1.63 -12.00 -17.37
C PRO A 19 -1.05 -13.00 -16.37
N LEU A 20 -1.78 -13.24 -15.27
CA LEU A 20 -1.45 -14.26 -14.29
C LEU A 20 -1.98 -15.63 -14.74
N SER A 21 -1.16 -16.67 -14.63
CA SER A 21 -1.61 -18.04 -14.86
C SER A 21 -2.68 -18.45 -13.83
N PRO A 22 -3.55 -19.43 -14.12
CA PRO A 22 -4.56 -19.91 -13.16
C PRO A 22 -3.94 -20.36 -11.82
N ARG A 23 -2.71 -20.89 -11.88
CA ARG A 23 -1.93 -21.31 -10.71
C ARG A 23 -1.40 -20.11 -9.91
N GLN A 24 -0.84 -19.10 -10.58
CA GLN A 24 -0.40 -17.86 -9.95
C GLN A 24 -1.56 -17.13 -9.27
N ARG A 25 -2.74 -17.11 -9.89
CA ARG A 25 -3.96 -16.56 -9.28
C ARG A 25 -4.37 -17.30 -8.01
N SER A 26 -4.29 -18.63 -8.03
CA SER A 26 -4.61 -19.45 -6.85
C SER A 26 -3.62 -19.19 -5.71
N ALA A 27 -2.32 -19.11 -6.01
CA ALA A 27 -1.30 -18.79 -5.01
C ALA A 27 -1.41 -17.36 -4.50
N PHE A 28 -1.74 -16.40 -5.37
CA PHE A 28 -2.04 -15.01 -4.99
C PHE A 28 -3.13 -14.94 -3.92
N ILE A 29 -4.13 -15.82 -3.96
CA ILE A 29 -5.19 -15.85 -2.94
C ILE A 29 -4.65 -16.25 -1.56
N LEU A 30 -3.62 -17.10 -1.50
CA LEU A 30 -3.05 -17.62 -0.24
C LEU A 30 -2.08 -16.67 0.47
N PHE A 31 -1.50 -15.70 -0.25
CA PHE A 31 -0.60 -14.71 0.34
C PHE A 31 -1.37 -13.69 1.18
N ASP A 32 -1.67 -14.05 2.42
CA ASP A 32 -2.47 -13.24 3.36
C ASP A 32 -1.61 -12.40 4.32
N GLY A 33 -0.30 -12.36 4.10
CA GLY A 33 0.67 -11.73 5.02
C GLY A 33 0.90 -12.51 6.32
N LYS A 34 0.32 -13.70 6.46
CA LYS A 34 0.51 -14.59 7.62
C LYS A 34 1.33 -15.82 7.25
N ARG A 35 1.15 -16.34 6.04
CA ARG A 35 1.89 -17.48 5.53
C ARG A 35 3.21 -17.09 4.88
N SER A 36 4.24 -17.89 5.14
CA SER A 36 5.53 -17.75 4.45
C SER A 36 5.48 -18.34 3.05
N VAL A 37 6.43 -17.93 2.20
CA VAL A 37 6.62 -18.49 0.85
C VAL A 37 6.75 -20.01 0.89
N ASP A 38 7.48 -20.55 1.85
CA ASP A 38 7.67 -22.00 2.00
C ASP A 38 6.38 -22.72 2.40
N ASP A 39 5.51 -22.09 3.21
CA ASP A 39 4.19 -22.65 3.53
C ASP A 39 3.27 -22.69 2.31
N VAL A 40 3.34 -21.68 1.44
CA VAL A 40 2.56 -21.62 0.20
C VAL A 40 3.08 -22.64 -0.83
N LEU A 41 4.39 -22.84 -0.91
CA LEU A 41 5.00 -23.90 -1.72
C LEU A 41 4.61 -25.29 -1.21
N ALA A 42 4.63 -25.49 0.12
CA ALA A 42 4.25 -26.74 0.77
C ALA A 42 2.75 -27.06 0.65
N ALA A 43 1.88 -26.04 0.49
CA ALA A 43 0.44 -26.22 0.27
C ALA A 43 0.07 -26.92 -1.05
N GLY A 44 1.04 -27.23 -1.93
CA GLY A 44 0.86 -28.26 -2.95
C GLY A 44 0.02 -27.84 -4.17
N MET A 45 0.07 -26.58 -4.59
CA MET A 45 -0.65 -26.10 -5.80
C MET A 45 0.17 -26.16 -7.10
N GLY A 46 1.32 -26.83 -7.07
CA GLY A 46 2.24 -26.93 -8.21
C GLY A 46 2.95 -25.61 -8.56
N ILE A 47 2.88 -24.60 -7.70
CA ILE A 47 3.62 -23.34 -7.89
C ILE A 47 5.06 -23.55 -7.46
N VAL A 48 6.00 -23.02 -8.23
CA VAL A 48 7.44 -23.10 -7.91
C VAL A 48 7.95 -21.75 -7.48
N ARG A 49 9.13 -21.72 -6.85
CA ARG A 49 9.74 -20.48 -6.35
C ARG A 49 9.93 -19.43 -7.46
N GLU A 50 10.24 -19.88 -8.67
CA GLU A 50 10.38 -19.06 -9.88
C GLU A 50 9.08 -18.33 -10.29
N ASP A 51 7.90 -18.95 -10.09
CA ASP A 51 6.61 -18.31 -10.33
C ASP A 51 6.34 -17.20 -9.30
N ILE A 52 6.76 -17.40 -8.05
CA ILE A 52 6.60 -16.43 -6.96
C ILE A 52 7.52 -15.24 -7.22
N ASP A 53 8.74 -15.48 -7.68
CA ASP A 53 9.68 -14.42 -8.07
C ASP A 53 9.14 -13.61 -9.26
N GLN A 54 8.52 -14.26 -10.25
CA GLN A 54 7.80 -13.56 -11.32
C GLN A 54 6.63 -12.73 -10.80
N MET A 55 5.86 -13.23 -9.82
CA MET A 55 4.77 -12.46 -9.21
C MET A 55 5.26 -11.25 -8.42
N VAL A 56 6.42 -11.35 -7.78
CA VAL A 56 7.08 -10.20 -7.15
C VAL A 56 7.61 -9.22 -8.22
N GLY A 57 8.21 -9.72 -9.30
CA GLY A 57 8.69 -8.92 -10.43
C GLY A 57 7.58 -8.19 -11.20
N LEU A 58 6.38 -8.79 -11.27
CA LEU A 58 5.17 -8.17 -11.82
C LEU A 58 4.52 -7.17 -10.85
N GLY A 59 5.06 -7.02 -9.64
CA GLY A 59 4.56 -6.11 -8.62
C GLY A 59 3.21 -6.52 -8.03
N VAL A 60 2.78 -7.78 -8.19
CA VAL A 60 1.53 -8.28 -7.60
C VAL A 60 1.73 -8.77 -6.17
N LEU A 61 2.94 -9.20 -5.81
CA LEU A 61 3.33 -9.56 -4.45
C LEU A 61 4.51 -8.70 -4.00
N GLU A 62 4.54 -8.32 -2.73
CA GLU A 62 5.66 -7.61 -2.14
C GLU A 62 6.10 -8.25 -0.81
N PRO A 63 7.40 -8.24 -0.48
CA PRO A 63 7.87 -8.69 0.82
C PRO A 63 7.36 -7.79 1.94
N VAL A 64 6.81 -8.41 2.98
CA VAL A 64 6.62 -7.72 4.26
C VAL A 64 8.00 -7.36 4.80
N ALA A 65 8.26 -6.06 4.93
CA ALA A 65 9.48 -5.52 5.51
C ALA A 65 9.59 -5.94 6.98
N GLY A 66 10.13 -7.14 7.20
CA GLY A 66 10.12 -7.80 8.50
C GLY A 66 10.83 -9.16 8.49
N SER A 67 11.88 -9.32 7.70
CA SER A 67 13.01 -10.24 7.97
C SER A 67 14.06 -10.07 6.86
N ALA A 68 15.28 -9.76 7.31
CA ALA A 68 16.50 -9.43 6.56
C ALA A 68 16.82 -10.45 5.43
N THR A 69 17.55 -10.11 4.36
CA THR A 69 18.86 -9.42 4.32
C THR A 69 19.11 -8.98 2.86
N ALA A 70 19.69 -7.80 2.65
CA ALA A 70 20.25 -7.42 1.35
C ALA A 70 21.48 -8.32 1.01
N PRO A 71 21.95 -8.39 -0.24
CA PRO A 71 22.74 -7.29 -0.78
C PRO A 71 22.30 -6.82 -2.17
N ALA A 72 22.91 -5.70 -2.55
CA ALA A 72 22.62 -4.84 -3.67
C ALA A 72 22.78 -5.45 -5.08
N GLU A 73 22.23 -4.67 -6.02
CA GLU A 73 22.67 -4.43 -7.41
C GLU A 73 21.98 -5.13 -8.60
N ALA A 74 21.66 -4.24 -9.56
CA ALA A 74 21.23 -4.41 -10.96
C ALA A 74 19.79 -4.92 -11.19
N ALA A 75 18.93 -4.28 -11.96
CA ALA A 75 19.00 -3.14 -12.87
C ALA A 75 17.54 -2.63 -13.05
N ALA A 76 17.23 -1.36 -12.79
CA ALA A 76 17.30 -0.23 -13.71
C ALA A 76 16.29 -0.26 -14.89
N ALA A 77 15.50 0.83 -14.94
CA ALA A 77 14.73 1.40 -16.05
C ALA A 77 13.41 0.70 -16.42
N ALA A 78 12.26 1.36 -16.63
CA ALA A 78 11.82 2.76 -16.60
C ALA A 78 10.26 2.68 -16.58
N ALA A 79 9.46 3.62 -16.10
CA ALA A 79 9.44 5.07 -16.23
C ALA A 79 8.34 5.62 -15.28
N ALA A 80 8.28 6.86 -14.81
CA ALA A 80 9.14 8.04 -14.76
C ALA A 80 8.42 9.01 -13.77
N PRO A 81 9.10 10.06 -13.28
CA PRO A 81 8.90 10.62 -11.95
C PRO A 81 7.98 11.85 -11.97
N ALA A 82 7.08 11.96 -11.00
CA ALA A 82 6.50 13.25 -10.65
C ALA A 82 7.25 13.80 -9.44
N GLN A 83 8.24 14.65 -9.74
CA GLN A 83 8.95 15.45 -8.75
C GLN A 83 7.96 16.34 -7.98
N GLY A 84 8.16 16.40 -6.66
CA GLY A 84 7.52 17.36 -5.78
C GLY A 84 8.08 17.18 -4.38
N SER A 85 9.16 17.92 -4.08
CA SER A 85 9.79 18.22 -2.77
C SER A 85 9.77 17.11 -1.70
N SER A 86 10.98 16.66 -1.35
CA SER A 86 11.32 15.53 -0.46
C SER A 86 11.36 14.16 -1.15
N GLY A 87 12.36 13.34 -0.83
CA GLY A 87 12.61 12.03 -1.46
C GLY A 87 11.57 10.94 -1.15
N ARG A 88 10.35 11.27 -0.71
CA ARG A 88 9.30 10.31 -0.37
C ARG A 88 8.35 10.10 -1.55
N SER A 89 8.02 8.85 -1.82
CA SER A 89 6.98 8.50 -2.81
C SER A 89 5.59 8.91 -2.29
N ARG A 90 4.63 9.14 -3.20
CA ARG A 90 3.23 9.43 -2.83
C ARG A 90 2.64 8.38 -1.89
N GLN A 91 3.02 7.13 -2.08
CA GLN A 91 2.55 6.02 -1.27
C GLN A 91 3.13 6.05 0.15
N GLN A 92 4.38 6.50 0.31
CA GLN A 92 4.97 6.73 1.63
C GLN A 92 4.27 7.89 2.36
N ARG A 93 4.00 8.99 1.65
CA ARG A 93 3.26 10.13 2.21
C ARG A 93 1.86 9.75 2.67
N TYR A 94 1.15 8.94 1.88
CA TYR A 94 -0.16 8.40 2.27
C TYR A 94 -0.06 7.53 3.54
N LYS A 95 0.90 6.61 3.60
CA LYS A 95 1.13 5.77 4.78
C LYS A 95 1.40 6.58 6.04
N ASP A 96 2.17 7.66 5.93
CA ASP A 96 2.51 8.52 7.06
C ASP A 96 1.32 9.42 7.46
N ALA A 97 0.56 9.92 6.48
CA ALA A 97 -0.55 10.85 6.69
C ALA A 97 -1.86 10.19 7.16
N TYR A 98 -2.13 8.95 6.74
CA TYR A 98 -3.37 8.23 7.05
C TYR A 98 -3.64 8.04 8.56
N PRO A 99 -2.68 7.57 9.39
CA PRO A 99 -2.91 7.43 10.83
C PRO A 99 -3.16 8.79 11.50
N ILE A 100 -2.50 9.84 11.02
CA ILE A 100 -2.69 11.21 11.51
C ILE A 100 -4.11 11.69 11.19
N ALA A 101 -4.56 11.52 9.95
CA ALA A 101 -5.92 11.88 9.53
C ALA A 101 -7.00 11.12 10.32
N THR A 102 -6.78 9.82 10.57
CA THR A 102 -7.71 8.98 11.34
C THR A 102 -7.79 9.44 12.80
N GLN A 103 -6.65 9.72 13.44
CA GLN A 103 -6.59 10.22 14.81
C GLN A 103 -7.24 11.61 14.95
N LEU A 104 -6.95 12.52 14.01
CA LEU A 104 -7.51 13.87 13.99
C LEU A 104 -9.04 13.84 13.85
N THR A 105 -9.54 13.06 12.90
CA THR A 105 -10.99 12.94 12.67
C THR A 105 -11.72 12.18 13.77
N GLY A 106 -11.08 11.18 14.39
CA GLY A 106 -11.63 10.46 15.55
C GLY A 106 -11.74 11.35 16.81
N SER A 107 -10.83 12.31 16.98
CA SER A 107 -10.83 13.22 18.13
C SER A 107 -11.99 14.25 18.14
N LEU A 108 -12.72 14.39 17.03
CA LEU A 108 -13.86 15.29 16.87
C LEU A 108 -15.19 14.71 17.41
N GLY A 109 -15.20 13.45 17.85
CA GLY A 109 -16.41 12.77 18.36
C GLY A 109 -17.49 12.60 17.28
N LEU A 110 -18.76 12.59 17.69
CA LEU A 110 -19.90 12.34 16.79
C LEU A 110 -19.98 13.31 15.59
N LYS A 111 -19.50 14.54 15.75
CA LYS A 111 -19.46 15.54 14.66
C LYS A 111 -18.41 15.19 13.59
N GLY A 112 -17.35 14.47 13.98
CA GLY A 112 -16.30 13.99 13.08
C GLY A 112 -16.53 12.61 12.48
N PHE A 113 -17.51 11.85 12.97
CA PHE A 113 -17.74 10.46 12.58
C PHE A 113 -17.87 10.25 11.06
N ARG A 114 -18.61 11.11 10.36
CA ARG A 114 -18.74 11.04 8.89
C ARG A 114 -17.42 11.34 8.18
N LEU A 115 -16.62 12.27 8.71
CA LEU A 115 -15.33 12.64 8.14
C LEU A 115 -14.28 11.55 8.41
N ASN A 116 -14.36 10.90 9.57
CA ASN A 116 -13.53 9.76 9.93
C ASN A 116 -13.81 8.55 9.01
N LEU A 117 -15.07 8.23 8.72
CA LEU A 117 -15.44 7.22 7.71
C LEU A 117 -14.90 7.55 6.31
N GLN A 118 -14.89 8.83 5.92
CA GLN A 118 -14.31 9.24 4.62
C GLN A 118 -12.81 9.01 4.59
N VAL A 119 -12.10 9.28 5.69
CA VAL A 119 -10.66 9.00 5.81
C VAL A 119 -10.42 7.50 5.75
N GLU A 120 -11.17 6.71 6.51
CA GLU A 120 -11.04 5.23 6.51
C GLU A 120 -11.26 4.61 5.14
N GLY A 121 -12.14 5.20 4.33
CA GLY A 121 -12.43 4.77 2.96
C GLY A 121 -11.43 5.25 1.90
N THR A 122 -10.45 6.10 2.25
CA THR A 122 -9.40 6.48 1.30
C THR A 122 -8.44 5.33 1.07
N THR A 123 -8.03 5.09 -0.17
CA THR A 123 -7.04 4.04 -0.51
C THR A 123 -5.78 4.62 -1.14
N SER A 124 -5.77 5.92 -1.43
CA SER A 124 -4.66 6.58 -2.10
C SER A 124 -4.29 7.94 -1.49
N TYR A 125 -3.07 8.38 -1.79
CA TYR A 125 -2.57 9.71 -1.47
C TYR A 125 -3.50 10.82 -1.97
N GLU A 126 -4.03 10.66 -3.18
CA GLU A 126 -4.87 11.67 -3.84
C GLU A 126 -6.22 11.81 -3.12
N ASP A 127 -6.81 10.68 -2.68
CA ASP A 127 -8.05 10.68 -1.90
C ASP A 127 -7.86 11.36 -0.55
N LEU A 128 -6.75 11.05 0.14
CA LEU A 128 -6.45 11.65 1.44
C LEU A 128 -6.14 13.14 1.33
N LEU A 129 -5.43 13.54 0.26
CA LEU A 129 -5.14 14.94 -0.03
C LEU A 129 -6.41 15.72 -0.37
N ALA A 130 -7.38 15.11 -1.06
CA ALA A 130 -8.69 15.73 -1.32
C ALA A 130 -9.50 15.96 -0.03
N LEU A 131 -9.27 15.16 1.02
CA LEU A 131 -9.92 15.32 2.33
C LEU A 131 -9.18 16.27 3.28
N ALA A 132 -7.88 16.49 3.08
CA ALA A 132 -7.05 17.38 3.89
C ALA A 132 -7.69 18.76 4.19
N PRO A 133 -8.25 19.52 3.21
CA PRO A 133 -8.90 20.80 3.50
C PRO A 133 -10.14 20.67 4.39
N LYS A 134 -10.91 19.58 4.27
CA LYS A 134 -12.07 19.31 5.13
C LYS A 134 -11.65 18.94 6.55
N ILE A 135 -10.61 18.13 6.69
CA ILE A 135 -10.02 17.79 7.99
C ILE A 135 -9.51 19.06 8.67
N ARG A 136 -8.77 19.90 7.95
CA ARG A 136 -8.28 21.18 8.44
C ARG A 136 -9.38 22.12 8.91
N ALA A 137 -10.47 22.23 8.15
CA ALA A 137 -11.62 23.04 8.56
C ALA A 137 -12.30 22.50 9.84
N ALA A 138 -12.26 21.19 10.06
CA ALA A 138 -12.91 20.54 11.21
C ALA A 138 -12.05 20.55 12.49
N VAL A 139 -10.73 20.29 12.40
CA VAL A 139 -9.83 20.24 13.56
C VAL A 139 -9.10 21.54 13.87
N GLY A 140 -9.11 22.50 12.94
CA GLY A 140 -8.36 23.75 13.01
C GLY A 140 -6.94 23.65 12.45
N PRO A 141 -6.34 24.78 12.03
CA PRO A 141 -5.06 24.82 11.33
C PRO A 141 -3.86 24.32 12.16
N GLU A 142 -3.87 24.51 13.48
CA GLU A 142 -2.79 24.03 14.36
C GLU A 142 -2.73 22.49 14.40
N LYS A 143 -3.88 21.84 14.57
CA LYS A 143 -3.95 20.37 14.62
C LYS A 143 -3.74 19.74 13.24
N ALA A 144 -4.11 20.44 12.17
CA ALA A 144 -3.92 19.99 10.80
C ALA A 144 -2.45 20.08 10.32
N ALA A 145 -1.60 20.86 10.98
CA ALA A 145 -0.21 21.06 10.56
C ALA A 145 0.59 19.74 10.45
N ALA A 146 0.34 18.77 11.33
CA ALA A 146 0.98 17.45 11.28
C ALA A 146 0.55 16.64 10.03
N LEU A 147 -0.73 16.76 9.64
CA LEU A 147 -1.27 16.13 8.44
C LEU A 147 -0.73 16.81 7.18
N ASP A 148 -0.73 18.15 7.15
CA ASP A 148 -0.20 18.93 6.03
C ASP A 148 1.28 18.65 5.81
N LYS A 149 2.07 18.48 6.89
CA LYS A 149 3.46 18.05 6.79
C LYS A 149 3.57 16.64 6.21
N ALA A 150 2.83 15.66 6.73
CA ALA A 150 2.90 14.29 6.22
C ALA A 150 2.49 14.17 4.73
N LEU A 151 1.61 15.05 4.26
CA LEU A 151 1.18 15.10 2.86
C LEU A 151 2.15 15.85 1.94
N ASN A 152 2.86 16.88 2.40
CA ASN A 152 3.67 17.75 1.53
C ASN A 152 5.19 17.62 1.73
N ASP A 153 5.64 16.92 2.78
CA ASP A 153 7.04 16.72 3.15
C ASP A 153 7.61 15.39 2.65
#